data_AF-A0A6B0UAU5-F1
#
_entry.id   AF-A0A6B0UAU5-F1
#
_cell.length_a   1.000
_cell.length_b   1.000
_cell.length_c   1.000
_cell.angle_alpha   90.00
_cell.angle_beta   90.00
_cell.angle_gamma   90.00
#
_symmetry.space_group_name_H-M   'P 1'
#
loop_
_entity.id
_entity.type
_entity.pdbx_description
1 polymer ?
#
loop_
_entity_poly.entity_id
_entity_poly.type
_entity_poly.pdbx_seq_one_letter_code
_entity_poly.pdbx_strand_id
1 'polypeptide(L)'
;MSQASTSQTISRTQTPKMTLDQQMELIRAIGERKQQILEKFSSTVTWRTKRQAWEDIVNDISFPRSARQPQEAWRKLVKKARDMCALFRGHEQRTGESDVPAQ
;
A
#
# COMPACT_ATOMS: atom_id res chain seq x y z
N MET A 1 2.64 22.10 50.89
CA MET A 1 1.72 21.06 50.39
C MET A 1 1.69 21.16 48.87
N SER A 2 1.93 20.03 48.21
CA SER A 2 2.49 19.91 46.86
C SER A 2 1.53 20.30 45.74
N GLN A 3 2.07 20.99 44.73
CA GLN A 3 1.40 21.23 43.45
C GLN A 3 1.37 19.94 42.62
N ALA A 4 0.18 19.52 42.20
CA ALA A 4 0.00 18.41 41.28
C ALA A 4 0.01 18.95 39.84
N SER A 5 1.17 18.86 39.18
CA SER A 5 1.27 19.03 37.73
C SER A 5 0.49 17.91 37.04
N THR A 6 -0.63 18.27 36.42
CA THR A 6 -1.39 17.38 35.54
C THR A 6 -0.59 17.16 34.26
N SER A 7 0.19 16.09 34.22
CA SER A 7 0.82 15.60 33.00
C SER A 7 -0.26 15.14 32.01
N GLN A 8 -0.61 16.01 31.05
CA GLN A 8 -1.38 15.63 29.87
C GLN A 8 -0.56 14.61 29.07
N THR A 9 -0.94 13.33 29.16
CA THR A 9 -0.43 12.29 28.26
C THR A 9 -0.96 12.57 26.86
N ILE A 10 -0.10 13.12 26.01
CA ILE A 10 -0.38 13.34 24.59
C ILE A 10 -0.57 11.96 23.96
N SER A 11 -1.83 11.58 23.73
CA SER A 11 -2.16 10.34 23.05
C SER A 11 -1.59 10.38 21.63
N ARG A 12 -0.62 9.52 21.32
CA ARG A 12 -0.10 9.31 19.96
C ARG A 12 -1.28 9.07 19.03
N THR A 13 -1.57 10.06 18.19
CA THR A 13 -2.61 10.01 17.16
C THR A 13 -2.37 8.78 16.28
N GLN A 14 -3.13 7.71 16.51
CA GLN A 14 -3.16 6.60 15.56
C GLN A 14 -3.73 7.15 14.27
N THR A 15 -2.90 7.24 13.23
CA THR A 15 -3.41 7.51 11.89
C THR A 15 -4.44 6.43 11.55
N PRO A 16 -5.65 6.79 11.11
CA PRO A 16 -6.67 5.83 10.75
C PRO A 16 -6.10 4.82 9.75
N LYS A 17 -6.23 3.53 10.05
CA LYS A 17 -5.84 2.48 9.10
C LYS A 17 -6.80 2.52 7.92
N MET A 18 -6.24 2.42 6.72
CA MET A 18 -6.99 2.39 5.46
C MET A 18 -7.96 1.20 5.45
N THR A 19 -9.25 1.45 5.19
CA THR A 19 -10.30 0.42 5.12
C THR A 19 -10.05 -0.52 3.95
N LEU A 20 -10.61 -1.74 3.97
CA LEU A 20 -10.45 -2.71 2.88
C LEU A 20 -10.86 -2.12 1.52
N ASP A 21 -12.00 -1.43 1.47
CA ASP A 21 -12.51 -0.79 0.25
C ASP A 21 -11.50 0.21 -0.32
N GLN A 22 -10.90 1.04 0.53
CA GLN A 22 -9.83 1.97 0.12
C GLN A 22 -8.58 1.23 -0.38
N GLN A 23 -8.26 0.05 0.15
CA GLN A 23 -7.16 -0.78 -0.39
C GLN A 23 -7.51 -1.32 -1.77
N MET A 24 -8.76 -1.76 -1.96
CA MET A 24 -9.23 -2.27 -3.25
C MET A 24 -9.27 -1.17 -4.31
N GLU A 25 -9.73 0.02 -3.96
CA GLU A 25 -9.69 1.19 -4.84
C GLU A 25 -8.26 1.57 -5.22
N LEU A 26 -7.33 1.59 -4.24
CA LEU A 26 -5.92 1.86 -4.52
C LEU A 26 -5.31 0.83 -5.47
N ILE A 27 -5.58 -0.46 -5.24
CA ILE A 27 -5.10 -1.54 -6.11
C ILE A 27 -5.65 -1.36 -7.53
N ARG A 28 -6.95 -1.06 -7.66
CA ARG A 28 -7.60 -0.83 -8.95
C ARG A 28 -6.97 0.34 -9.69
N ALA A 29 -6.85 1.50 -9.05
CA ALA A 29 -6.35 2.72 -9.69
C ALA A 29 -4.87 2.59 -10.11
N ILE A 30 -4.05 1.88 -9.32
CA ILE A 30 -2.66 1.54 -9.70
C ILE A 30 -2.65 0.55 -10.86
N GLY A 31 -3.56 -0.43 -10.88
CA GLY A 31 -3.71 -1.39 -11.97
C GLY A 31 -4.02 -0.74 -13.31
N GLU A 32 -4.95 0.21 -13.32
CA GLU A 32 -5.31 1.02 -14.50
C GLU A 32 -4.13 1.86 -15.02
N ARG A 33 -3.27 2.34 -14.12
CA ARG A 33 -2.11 3.19 -14.43
C ARG A 33 -0.78 2.43 -14.34
N LYS A 34 -0.82 1.11 -14.51
CA LYS A 34 0.32 0.21 -14.28
C LYS A 34 1.54 0.59 -15.13
N GLN A 35 1.35 0.95 -16.39
CA GLN A 35 2.45 1.32 -17.29
C GLN A 35 3.14 2.59 -16.79
N GLN A 36 2.38 3.61 -16.41
CA GLN A 36 2.94 4.85 -15.88
C GLN A 36 3.67 4.59 -14.56
N ILE A 37 3.08 3.80 -13.65
CA ILE A 37 3.58 3.67 -12.27
C ILE A 37 4.67 2.60 -12.12
N LEU A 38 4.48 1.40 -12.67
CA LEU A 38 5.34 0.24 -12.40
C LEU A 38 6.42 0.02 -13.46
N GLU A 39 6.30 0.60 -14.65
CA GLU A 39 7.28 0.41 -15.71
C GLU A 39 8.59 1.16 -15.45
N LYS A 40 9.69 0.72 -16.07
CA LYS A 40 10.98 1.43 -15.97
C LYS A 40 10.90 2.78 -16.68
N PHE A 41 11.83 3.68 -16.34
CA PHE A 41 11.93 4.95 -17.04
C PHE A 41 12.23 4.73 -18.53
N SER A 42 11.54 5.49 -19.37
CA SER A 42 11.65 5.46 -20.83
C SER A 42 11.36 6.84 -21.40
N SER A 43 11.39 6.98 -22.73
CA SER A 43 10.99 8.21 -23.41
C SER A 43 9.53 8.60 -23.13
N THR A 44 8.67 7.63 -22.83
CA THR A 44 7.24 7.84 -22.51
C THR A 44 6.95 7.82 -21.01
N VAL A 45 7.71 7.02 -20.25
CA VAL A 45 7.58 6.89 -18.79
C VAL A 45 8.67 7.74 -18.12
N THR A 46 8.35 9.00 -17.88
CA THR A 46 9.26 9.95 -17.24
C THR A 46 8.96 10.10 -15.75
N TRP A 47 9.85 10.80 -15.02
CA TRP A 47 9.56 11.24 -13.64
C TRP A 47 8.25 12.03 -13.55
N ARG A 48 8.00 12.91 -14.51
CA ARG A 48 6.79 13.74 -14.57
C ARG A 48 5.56 12.86 -14.80
N THR A 49 5.63 11.91 -15.73
CA THR A 49 4.53 10.97 -16.01
C THR A 49 4.18 10.13 -14.77
N LYS A 50 5.20 9.61 -14.09
CA LYS A 50 5.02 8.85 -12.84
C LYS A 50 4.40 9.69 -11.74
N ARG A 51 4.90 10.92 -11.54
CA ARG A 51 4.38 11.85 -10.53
C ARG A 51 2.90 12.18 -10.80
N GLN A 52 2.56 12.52 -12.04
CA GLN A 52 1.19 12.83 -12.43
C GLN A 52 0.25 11.66 -12.15
N ALA A 53 0.63 10.44 -12.53
CA ALA A 53 -0.18 9.26 -12.27
C ALA A 53 -0.47 9.03 -10.78
N TRP A 54 0.48 9.37 -9.88
CA TRP A 54 0.25 9.31 -8.44
C TRP A 54 -0.65 10.45 -7.94
N GLU A 55 -0.51 11.66 -8.48
CA GLU A 55 -1.38 12.80 -8.15
C GLU A 55 -2.82 12.54 -8.59
N ASP A 56 -3.04 11.94 -9.77
CA ASP A 56 -4.36 11.55 -10.26
C ASP A 56 -5.02 10.53 -9.31
N ILE A 57 -4.27 9.52 -8.84
CA ILE A 57 -4.77 8.53 -7.88
C ILE A 57 -5.21 9.16 -6.55
N VAL A 58 -4.51 10.20 -6.08
CA VAL A 58 -4.90 10.93 -4.85
C VAL A 58 -6.26 11.60 -5.04
N ASN A 59 -6.47 12.20 -6.21
CA ASN A 59 -7.71 12.89 -6.54
C ASN A 59 -8.87 11.89 -6.68
N ASP A 60 -8.63 10.74 -7.31
CA ASP A 60 -9.69 9.75 -7.59
C ASP A 60 -10.18 9.04 -6.31
N ILE A 61 -9.29 8.73 -5.37
CA ILE A 61 -9.60 7.90 -4.18
C ILE A 61 -9.90 8.76 -2.95
N SER A 62 -9.85 10.10 -3.07
CA SER A 62 -10.02 11.03 -1.95
C SER A 62 -9.12 10.69 -0.74
N PHE A 63 -7.84 10.40 -1.01
CA PHE A 63 -6.86 10.14 0.06
C PHE A 63 -6.75 11.35 1.02
N PRO A 64 -6.58 11.13 2.34
CA PRO A 64 -6.39 12.24 3.28
C PRO A 64 -5.04 12.97 3.08
N ARG A 65 -5.08 14.06 2.31
CA ARG A 65 -4.13 15.19 2.27
C ARG A 65 -2.74 15.03 1.61
N SER A 66 -2.29 13.88 1.06
CA SER A 66 -0.96 13.85 0.39
C SER A 66 -0.68 12.70 -0.59
N ALA A 67 -0.03 13.01 -1.72
CA ALA A 67 0.47 12.05 -2.72
C ALA A 67 1.54 11.06 -2.24
N ARG A 68 2.19 11.32 -1.10
CA ARG A 68 3.09 10.33 -0.49
C ARG A 68 2.34 9.16 0.14
N GLN A 69 1.10 9.36 0.56
CA GLN A 69 0.30 8.34 1.23
C GLN A 69 -0.09 7.15 0.34
N PRO A 70 -0.62 7.33 -0.90
CA PRO A 70 -0.95 6.19 -1.74
C PRO A 70 0.30 5.39 -2.12
N GLN A 71 1.45 6.05 -2.32
CA GLN A 71 2.71 5.35 -2.57
C GLN A 71 3.16 4.50 -1.37
N GLU A 72 3.09 5.04 -0.16
CA GLU A 72 3.43 4.30 1.07
C GLU A 72 2.43 3.17 1.36
N ALA A 73 1.14 3.44 1.17
CA ALA A 73 0.07 2.45 1.29
C ALA A 73 0.30 1.30 0.31
N TRP A 74 0.61 1.61 -0.96
CA TRP A 74 0.96 0.61 -1.97
C TRP A 74 2.16 -0.26 -1.54
N ARG A 75 3.25 0.37 -1.08
CA ARG A 75 4.42 -0.39 -0.59
C ARG A 75 4.07 -1.34 0.56
N LYS A 76 3.23 -0.90 1.50
CA LYS A 76 2.76 -1.74 2.61
C LYS A 76 1.90 -2.90 2.12
N LEU A 77 0.99 -2.66 1.17
CA LEU A 77 0.16 -3.70 0.56
C LEU A 77 0.99 -4.74 -0.18
N VAL A 78 1.94 -4.31 -1.01
CA VAL A 78 2.85 -5.21 -1.73
C VAL A 78 3.68 -6.05 -0.77
N LYS A 79 4.21 -5.45 0.31
CA LYS A 79 4.94 -6.19 1.34
C LYS A 79 4.05 -7.25 1.99
N LYS A 80 2.85 -6.87 2.43
CA LYS A 80 1.88 -7.79 3.04
C LYS A 80 1.52 -8.94 2.10
N ALA A 81 1.28 -8.66 0.81
CA ALA A 81 0.99 -9.68 -0.18
C ALA A 81 2.17 -10.65 -0.37
N ARG A 82 3.40 -10.14 -0.45
CA ARG A 82 4.60 -10.99 -0.54
C ARG A 82 4.80 -11.87 0.68
N ASP A 83 4.62 -11.30 1.87
CA ASP A 83 4.74 -12.03 3.14
C ASP A 83 3.69 -13.16 3.20
N MET A 84 2.44 -12.89 2.78
CA MET A 84 1.38 -13.92 2.66
C MET A 84 1.76 -15.01 1.65
N CYS A 85 2.19 -14.66 0.44
CA CYS A 85 2.62 -15.66 -0.55
C CYS A 85 3.80 -16.51 -0.06
N ALA A 86 4.72 -15.94 0.71
CA ALA A 86 5.83 -16.69 1.29
C ALA A 86 5.35 -17.70 2.35
N LEU A 87 4.38 -17.29 3.19
CA LEU A 87 3.76 -18.19 4.16
C LEU A 87 3.03 -19.35 3.48
N PHE A 88 2.24 -19.08 2.43
CA PHE A 88 1.55 -20.12 1.66
C PHE A 88 2.53 -21.08 0.98
N ARG A 89 3.55 -20.57 0.27
CA ARG A 89 4.57 -21.44 -0.33
C ARG A 89 5.31 -22.29 0.70
N GLY A 90 5.60 -21.72 1.87
CA GLY A 90 6.20 -22.47 2.98
C GLY A 90 5.26 -23.51 3.60
N HIS A 91 3.94 -23.33 3.49
CA HIS A 91 2.95 -24.32 3.90
C HIS A 91 2.84 -25.45 2.87
N GLU A 92 2.72 -25.11 1.57
CA GLU A 92 2.70 -26.08 0.46
C GLU A 92 3.93 -26.99 0.49
N GLN A 93 5.13 -26.42 0.67
CA GLN A 93 6.38 -27.20 0.78
C GLN A 93 6.42 -28.14 2.00
N ARG A 94 5.73 -27.78 3.09
CA ARG A 94 5.69 -28.59 4.32
C ARG A 94 4.60 -29.66 4.29
N THR A 95 3.54 -29.47 3.52
CA THR A 95 2.37 -30.35 3.49
C THR A 95 2.31 -31.22 2.24
N GLY A 96 3.06 -30.90 1.19
CA GLY A 96 3.06 -31.66 -0.07
C GLY A 96 1.79 -31.48 -0.92
N GLU A 97 0.80 -30.74 -0.42
CA GLU A 97 -0.41 -30.38 -1.15
C GLU A 97 -0.09 -29.20 -2.09
N SER A 98 0.35 -29.53 -3.30
CA SER A 98 0.28 -28.61 -4.43
C SER A 98 -1.06 -28.82 -5.11
N ASP A 99 -2.00 -27.89 -4.96
CA ASP A 99 -3.27 -27.86 -5.70
C ASP A 99 -3.08 -27.58 -7.21
N VAL A 100 -1.81 -27.48 -7.66
CA VAL A 100 -1.47 -27.35 -9.07
C VAL A 100 -1.32 -28.76 -9.67
N PRO A 101 -2.19 -29.19 -10.60
CA PRO A 101 -2.03 -30.46 -11.28
C PRO A 101 -0.70 -30.44 -12.05
N ALA A 102 0.12 -31.47 -11.85
CA ALA A 102 1.33 -31.68 -12.63
C ALA A 102 0.96 -31.78 -14.11
N GLN A 103 1.56 -30.93 -14.95
CA GLN A 103 1.52 -31.07 -16.40
C GLN A 103 2.63 -32.01 -16.88
#